data_AF-A0A661QPT6-F1
#
_entry.id   AF-A0A661QPT6-F1
#
_cell.length_a   1.000
_cell.length_b   1.000
_cell.length_c   1.000
_cell.angle_alpha   90.00
_cell.angle_beta   90.00
_cell.angle_gamma   90.00
#
_symmetry.space_group_name_H-M   'P 1'
#
loop_
_entity.id
_entity.type
_entity.pdbx_description
1 polymer ?
#
loop_
_entity_poly.entity_id
_entity_poly.type
_entity_poly.pdbx_seq_one_letter_code
_entity_poly.pdbx_strand_id
1 'polypeptide(L)' 'MQCEKCGASIEPDESYEYAGQTLCEDCYLDIKAAPKVCDP' A
#
# COMPACT_ATOMS: atom_id res chain seq x y z
N MET A 1 1.79 5.51 12.99
CA MET A 1 0.63 5.85 12.13
C MET A 1 -0.15 4.57 11.79
N GLN A 2 -1.24 4.62 11.03
CA GLN A 2 -2.07 3.44 10.77
C GLN A 2 -2.28 3.23 9.27
N CYS A 3 -2.18 1.98 8.80
CA CYS A 3 -2.45 1.61 7.41
C CYS A 3 -3.91 1.85 7.07
N GLU A 4 -4.19 2.64 6.05
CA GLU A 4 -5.57 2.94 5.64
C GLU A 4 -6.28 1.74 4.98
N LYS A 5 -5.52 0.75 4.49
CA LYS A 5 -6.08 -0.47 3.88
C LYS A 5 -6.38 -1.57 4.90
N CYS A 6 -5.47 -1.85 5.84
CA CYS A 6 -5.59 -3.00 6.75
C CYS A 6 -5.69 -2.63 8.24
N GLY A 7 -5.49 -1.36 8.60
CA GLY A 7 -5.52 -0.91 10.00
C GLY A 7 -4.29 -1.29 10.83
N ALA A 8 -3.24 -1.85 10.24
CA ALA A 8 -2.01 -2.16 10.95
C ALA A 8 -1.32 -0.89 11.48
N SER A 9 -0.66 -0.98 12.63
CA SER A 9 0.24 0.07 13.10
C SER A 9 1.48 0.09 12.21
N ILE A 10 1.86 1.27 11.72
CA ILE A 10 3.02 1.49 10.86
C ILE A 10 3.95 2.49 11.55
N GLU A 11 5.24 2.18 11.59
CA GLU A 11 6.25 3.14 11.99
C GLU A 11 6.38 4.24 10.91
N PRO A 12 6.67 5.50 11.28
CA PRO A 12 6.71 6.60 10.31
C PRO A 12 7.64 6.34 9.12
N ASP A 13 8.79 5.70 9.38
CA ASP A 13 9.80 5.36 8.37
C ASP A 13 9.43 4.14 7.51
N GLU A 14 8.38 3.39 7.88
CA GLU A 14 7.89 2.18 7.18
C GLU A 14 6.57 2.44 6.44
N SER A 15 6.22 3.71 6.26
CA SER A 15 4.99 4.13 5.60
C SER A 15 5.17 4.40 4.10
N TYR A 16 4.18 4.01 3.31
CA TYR A 16 4.18 4.14 1.86
C TYR A 16 2.95 4.90 1.38
N GLU A 17 3.15 5.90 0.54
CA GLU A 17 2.08 6.70 -0.04
C GLU A 17 1.64 6.11 -1.39
N TYR A 18 0.35 5.79 -1.54
CA TYR A 18 -0.23 5.37 -2.81
C TYR A 18 -1.65 5.92 -2.99
N ALA A 19 -1.88 6.62 -4.12
CA ALA A 19 -3.16 7.23 -4.44
C ALA A 19 -3.72 8.14 -3.30
N GLY A 20 -2.82 8.82 -2.58
CA GLY A 20 -3.17 9.67 -1.44
C GLY A 20 -3.49 8.93 -0.14
N GLN A 21 -3.21 7.63 -0.09
CA GLN A 21 -3.35 6.82 1.13
C GLN A 21 -1.98 6.45 1.71
N THR A 22 -1.89 6.44 3.04
CA THR A 22 -0.77 5.91 3.80
C THR A 22 -0.96 4.41 4.08
N LEU A 23 -0.06 3.59 3.57
CA LEU A 23 -0.12 2.13 3.59
C LEU A 23 1.12 1.50 4.24
N CYS A 24 0.96 0.29 4.77
CA CYS A 24 2.10 -0.55 5.18
C CYS A 24 2.77 -1.17 3.94
N GLU A 25 3.99 -1.66 4.12
CA GLU A 25 4.77 -2.33 3.06
C GLU A 25 3.96 -3.43 2.35
N ASP A 26 3.40 -4.38 3.10
CA ASP A 26 2.61 -5.49 2.55
C ASP A 26 1.47 -5.01 1.65
N CYS A 27 0.70 -4.02 2.13
CA CYS A 27 -0.43 -3.47 1.39
C CYS A 27 0.00 -2.72 0.13
N TYR A 28 1.13 -2.03 0.19
CA TYR A 28 1.71 -1.34 -0.97
C TYR A 28 2.25 -2.35 -2.00
N LEU A 29 2.93 -3.41 -1.56
CA LEU A 29 3.46 -4.47 -2.42
C LEU A 29 2.34 -5.24 -3.12
N ASP A 30 1.25 -5.58 -2.42
CA ASP A 30 0.05 -6.19 -3.04
C ASP A 30 -0.46 -5.38 -4.23
N ILE A 31 -0.56 -4.06 -4.06
CA ILE A 31 -1.02 -3.14 -5.10
C ILE A 31 -0.04 -3.11 -6.27
N LYS A 32 1.27 -3.11 -5.99
CA LYS A 32 2.30 -3.10 -7.04
C LYS A 32 2.43 -4.43 -7.78
N ALA A 33 2.19 -5.53 -7.09
CA ALA A 33 2.22 -6.88 -7.63
C ALA A 33 0.97 -7.22 -8.44
N ALA A 34 -0.11 -6.45 -8.29
CA ALA A 34 -1.32 -6.62 -9.07
C ALA A 34 -0.96 -6.64 -10.57
N PRO A 35 -1.24 -7.74 -11.28
CA PRO A 35 -0.94 -7.82 -12.70
C PRO A 35 -1.71 -6.72 -13.40
N LYS A 36 -0.98 -5.85 -14.11
CA LYS A 36 -1.62 -4.91 -15.03
C LYS A 36 -2.25 -5.75 -16.11
N VAL A 37 -3.57 -5.90 -16.04
CA VAL A 37 -4.33 -6.43 -17.17
C VAL A 37 -4.19 -5.37 -18.26
N CYS A 38 -3.23 -5.56 -19.15
CA CYS A 38 -3.17 -4.77 -20.37
C CYS A 38 -4.37 -5.22 -21.21
N ASP A 39 -5.33 -4.32 -21.42
CA ASP A 39 -6.40 -4.55 -22.39
C ASP A 39 -5.78 -4.77 -23.79
N PRO A 40 -6.26 -5.77 -24.56
CA PRO A 40 -5.69 -6.19 -25.84
C PRO A 40 -5.82 -5.17 -26.97
#